data_AF-A0A2V8SE33-F1
#
_entry.id   AF-A0A2V8SE33-F1
#
_cell.length_a   1.000
_cell.length_b   1.000
_cell.length_c   1.000
_cell.angle_alpha   90.00
_cell.angle_beta   90.00
_cell.angle_gamma   90.00
#
_symmetry.space_group_name_H-M   'P 1'
#
loop_
_entity.id
_entity.type
_entity.pdbx_description
1 polymer ?
#
loop_
_entity_poly.entity_id
_entity_poly.type
_entity_poly.pdbx_seq_one_letter_code
_entity_poly.pdbx_strand_id
1 'polypeptide(L)'
;MSKQNQQGMGGRQIQGPARPPFLSPGTMQFLTLAGLAILIFMCATMWSEMRRSQSDLNERLAHFDTRLAALATKVDAGGRAAQVRPSGPDPNKVYTVKTDGAPFVGPKAAPVTIVEFSDFQ
;
A
#
# COMPACT_ATOMS: atom_id res chain seq x y z
N MET A 1 19.16 -2.02 87.21
CA MET A 1 20.10 -0.95 87.60
C MET A 1 21.18 -0.88 86.51
N SER A 2 21.01 0.03 85.55
CA SER A 2 21.81 1.28 85.44
C SER A 2 23.30 0.99 85.24
N LYS A 3 23.86 1.24 84.05
CA LYS A 3 24.43 2.54 83.65
C LYS A 3 24.71 2.47 82.14
N GLN A 4 24.17 3.38 81.34
CA GLN A 4 24.73 4.70 81.02
C GLN A 4 25.44 4.67 79.65
N ASN A 5 24.62 5.03 78.67
CA ASN A 5 24.99 5.59 77.39
C ASN A 5 26.04 6.71 77.54
N GLN A 6 27.22 6.57 76.93
CA GLN A 6 27.92 7.62 76.16
C GLN A 6 29.39 7.25 75.85
N GLN A 7 29.84 7.76 74.69
CA GLN A 7 31.22 8.07 74.29
C GLN A 7 32.03 6.97 73.57
N GLY A 8 32.11 7.14 72.25
CA GLY A 8 33.04 6.45 71.38
C GLY A 8 32.92 6.97 69.95
N MET A 9 33.26 8.25 69.74
CA MET A 9 33.43 8.84 68.41
C MET A 9 34.39 7.99 67.56
N GLY A 10 34.05 7.79 66.29
CA GLY A 10 34.93 7.12 65.35
C GLY A 10 34.28 6.99 63.97
N GLY A 11 34.12 8.12 63.29
CA GLY A 11 33.66 8.13 61.90
C GLY A 11 34.56 7.25 61.03
N ARG A 12 34.05 6.09 60.62
CA ARG A 12 34.59 5.37 59.45
C ARG A 12 34.09 6.09 58.20
N GLN A 13 34.72 7.23 57.90
CA GLN A 13 34.83 7.67 56.51
C GLN A 13 35.65 6.59 55.79
N ILE A 14 34.96 5.71 55.09
CA ILE A 14 35.59 4.86 54.09
C ILE A 14 36.03 5.82 52.97
N GLN A 15 37.27 6.32 53.07
CA GLN A 15 37.96 6.96 51.97
C GLN A 15 38.22 5.90 50.91
N GLY A 16 37.28 5.76 49.97
CA GLY A 16 37.56 5.16 48.68
C GLY A 16 38.62 6.01 47.96
N PRO A 17 39.46 5.42 47.10
CA PRO A 17 40.49 6.15 46.39
C PRO A 17 39.86 7.31 45.63
N ALA A 18 40.40 8.51 45.84
CA ALA A 18 39.97 9.72 45.17
C ALA A 18 39.91 9.46 43.65
N ARG A 19 38.69 9.48 43.09
CA ARG A 19 38.52 9.48 41.64
C ARG A 19 39.18 10.74 41.10
N PRO A 20 40.13 10.66 40.16
CA PRO A 20 40.74 11.86 39.61
C PRO A 20 39.64 12.71 38.96
N PRO A 21 39.67 14.05 39.10
CA PRO A 21 38.81 14.94 38.36
C PRO A 21 39.30 14.95 36.91
N PHE A 22 38.80 14.00 36.11
CA PHE A 22 39.05 14.03 34.69
C PHE A 22 38.15 15.12 34.09
N LEU A 23 38.81 16.19 33.65
CA LEU A 23 38.33 17.30 32.81
C LEU A 23 37.97 18.59 33.58
N SER A 24 38.67 19.67 33.21
CA SER A 24 38.45 21.03 33.68
C SER A 24 37.01 21.48 33.32
N PRO A 25 36.35 22.32 34.14
CA PRO A 25 34.99 22.81 33.89
C PRO A 25 34.81 23.41 32.47
N GLY A 26 35.84 24.05 31.93
CA GLY A 26 35.82 24.59 30.57
C GLY A 26 35.80 23.51 29.48
N THR A 27 36.45 22.36 29.71
CA THR A 27 36.45 21.21 28.78
C THR A 27 35.10 20.50 28.79
N MET A 28 34.45 20.41 29.95
CA MET A 28 33.10 19.86 30.10
C MET A 28 32.04 20.69 29.34
N GLN A 29 32.10 22.02 29.45
CA GLN A 29 31.18 22.90 28.73
C GLN A 29 31.34 22.79 27.21
N PHE A 30 32.58 22.76 26.71
CA PHE A 30 32.85 22.55 25.30
C PHE A 30 32.32 21.22 24.77
N LEU A 31 32.48 20.13 25.52
CA LEU A 31 31.98 18.81 25.15
C LEU A 31 30.43 18.77 25.11
N THR A 32 29.77 19.43 26.07
CA THR A 32 28.29 19.49 26.08
C THR A 32 27.73 20.31 24.91
N LEU A 33 28.37 21.43 24.57
CA LEU A 33 27.98 22.25 23.42
C LEU A 33 28.25 21.53 22.10
N ALA A 34 29.39 20.85 21.97
CA ALA A 34 29.69 20.01 20.82
C ALA A 34 28.68 18.86 20.66
N GLY A 35 28.33 18.18 21.76
CA GLY A 35 27.31 17.13 21.77
C GLY A 35 25.91 17.64 21.37
N LEU A 36 25.50 18.82 21.87
CA LEU A 36 24.25 19.47 21.48
C LEU A 36 24.22 19.87 20.01
N ALA A 37 25.32 20.43 19.50
CA ALA A 37 25.43 20.78 18.08
C ALA A 37 25.29 19.55 17.18
N ILE A 38 25.90 18.42 17.56
CA ILE A 38 25.77 17.14 16.86
C ILE A 38 24.33 16.60 16.94
N LEU A 39 23.69 16.66 18.11
CA LEU A 39 22.31 16.22 18.30
C LEU A 39 21.33 17.04 17.45
N ILE A 40 21.49 18.37 17.43
CA ILE A 40 20.66 19.27 16.62
C ILE A 40 20.88 18.99 15.13
N PHE A 41 22.12 18.79 14.71
CA PHE A 41 22.45 18.44 13.33
C PHE A 41 21.82 17.09 12.94
N MET A 42 21.91 16.06 13.79
CA MET A 42 21.32 14.75 13.55
C MET A 42 19.78 14.77 13.54
N CYS A 43 19.16 15.58 14.40
CA CYS A 43 17.72 15.84 14.35
C CYS A 43 17.32 16.56 13.06
N ALA A 44 18.14 17.51 12.59
CA ALA A 44 17.88 18.22 11.34
C ALA A 44 17.98 17.30 10.12
N THR A 45 18.97 16.40 10.09
CA THR A 45 19.13 15.41 9.01
C THR A 45 18.00 14.38 9.03
N MET A 46 17.64 13.82 10.19
CA MET A 46 16.52 12.86 10.35
C MET A 46 15.17 13.48 9.95
N TRP A 47 14.94 14.74 10.32
CA TRP A 47 13.73 15.46 9.97
C TRP A 47 13.67 15.79 8.47
N SER A 48 14.82 15.99 7.82
CA SER A 48 14.87 16.19 6.36
C SER A 48 14.47 14.93 5.58
N GLU A 49 14.79 13.76 6.11
CA GLU A 49 14.40 12.46 5.54
C GLU A 49 12.90 12.18 5.75
N MET A 50 12.38 12.46 6.96
CA MET A 50 10.94 12.33 7.25
C MET A 50 10.08 13.28 6.39
N ARG A 51 10.57 14.51 6.09
CA ARG A 51 9.88 15.42 5.17
C ARG A 51 9.81 14.88 3.74
N ARG A 52 10.77 14.06 3.32
CA ARG A 52 10.81 13.46 1.97
C ARG A 52 9.75 12.38 1.79
N SER A 53 9.44 11.61 2.83
CA SER A 53 8.38 10.60 2.80
C SER A 53 6.98 11.21 2.65
N GLN A 54 6.75 12.39 3.23
CA GLN A 54 5.47 13.10 3.12
C GLN A 54 5.19 13.57 1.68
N SER A 55 6.20 14.11 0.98
CA SER A 55 6.03 14.56 -0.42
C SER A 55 5.75 13.41 -1.39
N ASP A 56 6.43 12.26 -1.19
CA ASP A 56 6.22 11.07 -2.02
C ASP A 56 4.81 10.48 -1.86
N LEU A 57 4.28 10.45 -0.63
CA LEU A 57 2.90 10.00 -0.37
C LEU A 57 1.86 10.90 -1.04
N ASN A 58 2.05 12.22 -0.99
CA ASN A 58 1.12 13.16 -1.61
C ASN A 58 1.11 13.03 -3.14
N GLU A 59 2.27 12.83 -3.75
CA GLU A 59 2.41 12.60 -5.19
C GLU A 59 1.79 11.25 -5.60
N ARG A 60 1.97 10.21 -4.79
CA ARG A 60 1.29 8.92 -4.98
C ARG A 60 -0.22 9.05 -4.95
N LEU A 61 -0.78 9.81 -4.01
CA LEU A 61 -2.23 10.04 -3.90
C LEU A 61 -2.77 10.74 -5.16
N ALA A 62 -2.12 11.82 -5.61
CA ALA A 62 -2.50 12.51 -6.84
C ALA A 62 -2.47 11.59 -8.08
N HIS A 63 -1.48 10.70 -8.13
CA HIS A 63 -1.38 9.71 -9.20
C HIS A 63 -2.45 8.61 -9.11
N PHE A 64 -2.86 8.20 -7.91
CA PHE A 64 -4.02 7.31 -7.72
C PHE A 64 -5.31 7.97 -8.21
N ASP A 65 -5.56 9.23 -7.84
CA ASP A 65 -6.75 9.97 -8.30
C ASP A 65 -6.80 10.08 -9.82
N THR A 66 -5.65 10.38 -10.45
CA THR A 66 -5.53 10.44 -11.90
C THR A 66 -5.84 9.09 -12.56
N ARG A 67 -5.34 7.99 -11.96
CA ARG A 67 -5.61 6.63 -12.45
C ARG A 67 -7.07 6.24 -12.27
N LEU A 68 -7.69 6.61 -11.15
CA LEU A 68 -9.12 6.36 -10.90
C LEU A 68 -10.00 7.11 -11.90
N ALA A 69 -9.69 8.37 -12.19
CA ALA A 69 -10.40 9.15 -13.20
C ALA A 69 -10.27 8.55 -14.62
N ALA A 70 -9.06 8.11 -14.98
CA ALA A 70 -8.83 7.45 -16.27
C ALA A 70 -9.53 6.09 -16.37
N LEU A 71 -9.58 5.33 -15.27
CA LEU A 71 -10.30 4.06 -15.21
C LEU A 71 -11.80 4.28 -15.33
N ALA A 72 -12.36 5.25 -14.60
CA ALA A 72 -13.78 5.61 -14.69
C ALA A 72 -14.16 5.99 -16.12
N THR A 73 -13.35 6.83 -16.78
CA THR A 73 -13.56 7.20 -18.19
C THR A 73 -13.55 5.99 -19.12
N LYS A 74 -12.61 5.04 -18.93
CA LYS A 74 -12.54 3.81 -19.74
C LYS A 74 -13.71 2.87 -19.47
N VAL A 75 -14.16 2.76 -18.21
CA VAL A 75 -15.31 1.96 -17.83
C VAL A 75 -16.59 2.55 -18.41
N ASP A 76 -16.78 3.87 -18.34
CA ASP A 76 -17.94 4.54 -18.97
C ASP A 76 -17.92 4.39 -20.49
N ALA A 77 -16.76 4.52 -21.12
CA ALA A 77 -16.60 4.30 -22.55
C ALA A 77 -16.86 2.84 -22.94
N GLY A 78 -16.35 1.88 -22.17
CA GLY A 78 -16.57 0.45 -22.36
C GLY A 78 -18.02 0.03 -22.10
N GLY A 79 -18.67 0.61 -21.09
CA GLY A 79 -20.08 0.41 -20.78
C GLY A 79 -20.98 0.93 -21.89
N ARG A 80 -20.68 2.13 -22.41
CA ARG A 80 -21.36 2.68 -23.61
C ARG A 80 -21.14 1.80 -24.84
N ALA A 81 -19.91 1.32 -25.07
CA ALA A 81 -19.61 0.43 -26.19
C ALA A 81 -20.31 -0.94 -26.07
N ALA A 82 -20.43 -1.48 -24.85
CA ALA A 82 -21.15 -2.73 -24.59
C ALA A 82 -22.67 -2.57 -24.78
N GLN A 83 -23.24 -1.42 -24.41
CA GLN A 83 -24.66 -1.12 -24.63
C GLN A 83 -25.04 -0.99 -26.11
N VAL A 84 -24.09 -0.61 -26.98
CA VAL A 84 -24.32 -0.45 -28.42
C VAL A 84 -24.15 -1.77 -29.18
N ARG A 85 -23.57 -2.81 -28.57
CA ARG A 85 -23.51 -4.11 -29.24
C ARG A 85 -24.93 -4.66 -29.36
N PRO A 86 -25.41 -4.97 -30.58
CA PRO A 86 -26.69 -5.64 -30.72
C PRO A 86 -26.64 -6.89 -29.83
N SER A 87 -27.63 -7.03 -28.95
CA SER A 87 -27.91 -8.33 -28.37
C SER A 87 -27.97 -9.33 -29.52
N GLY A 88 -27.44 -10.54 -29.31
CA GLY A 88 -27.33 -11.57 -30.34
C GLY A 88 -28.67 -11.86 -31.04
N PRO A 89 -28.70 -12.84 -31.96
CA PRO A 89 -29.91 -13.21 -32.68
C PRO A 89 -31.14 -13.22 -31.76
N ASP A 90 -32.20 -12.51 -32.17
CA ASP A 90 -33.42 -12.32 -31.38
C ASP A 90 -33.96 -13.69 -30.95
N PRO A 91 -34.05 -13.99 -29.64
CA PRO A 91 -34.51 -15.29 -29.16
C PRO A 91 -35.92 -15.65 -29.62
N ASN A 92 -36.75 -14.66 -29.94
CA ASN A 92 -38.13 -14.85 -30.35
C ASN A 92 -38.32 -14.85 -31.87
N LYS A 93 -37.25 -14.62 -32.63
CA LYS A 93 -37.31 -14.60 -34.09
C LYS A 93 -37.17 -16.02 -34.62
N VAL A 94 -38.15 -16.45 -35.41
CA VAL A 94 -38.04 -17.68 -36.20
C VAL A 94 -37.07 -17.42 -37.35
N TYR A 95 -35.94 -18.14 -37.36
CA TYR A 95 -34.95 -18.08 -38.42
C TYR A 95 -35.19 -19.20 -39.42
N THR A 96 -35.51 -18.83 -40.66
CA THR A 96 -35.65 -19.80 -41.75
C THR A 96 -34.28 -20.32 -42.18
N VAL A 97 -34.07 -21.64 -42.09
CA VAL A 97 -32.88 -22.29 -42.64
C VAL A 97 -33.06 -22.49 -44.14
N LYS A 98 -32.09 -22.03 -44.94
CA LYS A 98 -32.10 -22.26 -46.40
C LYS A 98 -31.61 -23.66 -46.70
N THR A 99 -32.48 -24.50 -47.25
CA THR A 99 -32.17 -25.88 -47.62
C THR A 99 -31.90 -26.06 -49.11
N ASP A 100 -31.91 -24.99 -49.89
CA ASP A 100 -31.71 -25.04 -51.34
C ASP A 100 -30.31 -25.56 -51.69
N GLY A 101 -30.25 -26.67 -52.42
CA GLY A 101 -28.98 -27.31 -52.81
C GLY A 101 -28.28 -28.07 -51.68
N ALA A 102 -28.90 -28.18 -50.50
CA ALA A 102 -28.33 -28.95 -49.39
C ALA A 102 -28.40 -30.46 -49.68
N PRO A 103 -27.39 -31.25 -49.25
CA PRO A 103 -27.47 -32.70 -49.26
C PRO A 103 -28.68 -33.17 -48.42
N PHE A 104 -29.44 -34.12 -48.95
CA PHE A 104 -30.59 -34.68 -48.24
C PHE A 104 -30.62 -36.20 -48.41
N VAL A 105 -31.25 -36.88 -47.45
CA VAL A 105 -31.47 -38.32 -47.46
C VAL A 105 -32.96 -38.59 -47.27
N GLY A 106 -33.53 -39.39 -48.16
CA GLY A 106 -34.94 -39.82 -48.09
C GLY A 106 -35.85 -39.18 -49.16
N PRO A 107 -37.17 -39.44 -49.07
CA PRO A 107 -38.14 -38.94 -50.04
C PRO A 107 -38.33 -37.42 -49.95
N LYS A 108 -38.34 -36.74 -51.12
CA LYS A 108 -38.56 -35.27 -51.19
C LYS A 108 -39.90 -34.80 -50.63
N ALA A 109 -40.92 -35.67 -50.64
CA ALA A 109 -42.27 -35.37 -50.17
C ALA A 109 -42.59 -36.05 -48.82
N ALA A 110 -41.58 -36.28 -47.98
CA ALA A 110 -41.79 -36.85 -46.66
C ALA A 110 -42.69 -35.94 -45.79
N PRO A 111 -43.59 -36.51 -44.98
CA PRO A 111 -44.51 -35.72 -44.13
C PRO A 111 -43.79 -34.95 -43.01
N VAL A 112 -42.56 -35.33 -42.69
CA VAL A 112 -41.69 -34.65 -41.72
C VAL A 112 -40.32 -34.46 -42.36
N THR A 113 -39.75 -33.27 -42.20
CA THR A 113 -38.38 -32.94 -42.64
C THR A 113 -37.59 -32.45 -41.44
N ILE A 114 -36.43 -33.06 -41.18
CA ILE A 114 -35.50 -32.66 -40.12
C ILE A 114 -34.33 -31.93 -40.78
N VAL A 115 -34.00 -30.74 -40.29
CA VAL A 115 -32.89 -29.93 -40.78
C VAL A 115 -31.82 -29.87 -39.69
N GLU A 116 -30.63 -30.36 -40.02
CA GLU A 116 -29.45 -30.31 -39.14
C GLU A 116 -28.52 -29.19 -39.62
N PHE A 117 -28.09 -28.33 -38.70
CA PHE A 117 -27.12 -27.28 -38.97
C PHE A 117 -26.19 -27.10 -37.78
N SER A 118 -24.94 -26.73 -38.05
CA SER A 118 -23.92 -26.43 -37.04
C SER A 118 -23.56 -24.96 -37.10
N ASP A 119 -23.53 -24.31 -35.94
CA ASP A 119 -23.05 -22.95 -35.76
C ASP A 119 -21.66 -23.00 -35.10
N PHE A 120 -20.64 -22.47 -35.75
CA PHE A 120 -19.26 -22.46 -35.25
C PHE A 120 -18.88 -21.01 -34.89
N GLN A 121 -18.48 -20.80 -33.64
CA GLN A 121 -17.97 -19.51 -33.13
C GLN A 121 -16.44 -19.54 -33.02
#